data_AF-A0AAD5FXD6-F1
#
_entry.id   AF-A0AAD5FXD6-F1
#
_cell.length_a   1.000
_cell.length_b   1.000
_cell.length_c   1.000
_cell.angle_alpha   90.00
_cell.angle_beta   90.00
_cell.angle_gamma   90.00
#
_symmetry.space_group_name_H-M   'P 1'
#
loop_
_entity.id
_entity.type
_entity.pdbx_description
1 polymer ?
#
loop_
_entity_poly.entity_id
_entity_poly.type
_entity_poly.pdbx_seq_one_letter_code
_entity_poly.pdbx_strand_id
1 'polypeptide(L)'
;MCQDMLSFYIYFEASLAPLFILIGLYGANNREKAADYILIYTLLSSLFMLIAIAVYEVLIGNTDYQAVSLLVLSLDLQCILFLGISIGIMVKTPLVPVHT
;
A
#
# COMPACT_ATOMS: atom_id res chain seq x y z
N MET A 1 -4.67 -6.07 16.31
CA MET A 1 -4.42 -6.47 14.92
C MET A 1 -5.45 -5.76 14.06
N CYS A 2 -5.09 -5.21 12.90
CA CYS A 2 -6.05 -4.52 12.02
C CYS A 2 -7.10 -5.52 11.54
N GLN A 3 -8.39 -5.21 11.68
CA GLN A 3 -9.49 -6.09 11.27
C GLN A 3 -10.15 -5.67 9.96
N ASP A 4 -9.76 -4.51 9.43
CA ASP A 4 -10.26 -3.94 8.20
C ASP A 4 -9.13 -3.41 7.33
N MET A 5 -9.39 -3.34 6.02
CA MET A 5 -8.43 -2.91 5.01
C MET A 5 -8.02 -1.45 5.16
N LEU A 6 -8.95 -0.58 5.58
CA LEU A 6 -8.68 0.85 5.74
C LEU A 6 -7.69 1.11 6.88
N SER A 7 -7.93 0.50 8.04
CA SER A 7 -7.00 0.56 9.18
C SER A 7 -5.64 0.00 8.80
N PHE A 8 -5.59 -1.12 8.06
CA PHE A 8 -4.33 -1.64 7.53
C PHE A 8 -3.60 -0.60 6.67
N TYR A 9 -4.31 0.05 5.74
CA TYR A 9 -3.73 1.08 4.87
C TYR A 9 -3.16 2.26 5.68
N ILE A 10 -3.88 2.73 6.70
CA ILE A 10 -3.41 3.82 7.56
C ILE A 10 -2.11 3.45 8.27
N TYR A 11 -2.03 2.25 8.87
CA TYR A 11 -0.80 1.81 9.53
C TYR A 11 0.33 1.52 8.53
N PHE A 12 -0.02 1.03 7.35
CA PHE A 12 0.91 0.85 6.25
C PHE A 12 1.55 2.19 5.86
N GLU A 13 0.77 3.24 5.63
CA GLU A 13 1.30 4.58 5.34
C GLU A 13 2.02 5.20 6.54
N ALA A 14 1.49 5.03 7.75
CA ALA A 14 2.10 5.60 8.96
C ALA A 14 3.51 5.05 9.24
N SER A 15 3.79 3.79 8.86
CA SER A 15 5.13 3.21 8.98
C SER A 15 6.20 3.91 8.11
N LEU A 16 5.77 4.68 7.11
CA LEU A 16 6.65 5.41 6.22
C LEU A 16 7.34 6.60 6.90
N ALA A 17 6.60 7.35 7.72
CA ALA A 17 7.11 8.56 8.36
C ALA A 17 8.33 8.27 9.27
N PRO A 18 8.31 7.25 10.15
CA PRO A 18 9.49 6.85 10.91
C PRO A 18 10.68 6.47 10.03
N LEU A 19 10.43 5.77 8.92
CA LEU A 19 11.48 5.31 8.01
C LEU A 19 12.12 6.47 7.24
N PHE A 20 11.31 7.42 6.76
CA PHE A 20 11.78 8.66 6.15
C PHE A 20 12.66 9.47 7.11
N ILE A 21 12.22 9.64 8.37
CA ILE A 21 12.99 10.35 9.40
C ILE A 21 14.31 9.62 9.71
N LEU A 22 14.27 8.29 9.84
CA LEU A 22 15.45 7.49 10.14
C LEU A 22 16.52 7.65 9.05
N ILE A 23 16.11 7.57 7.77
CA ILE A 23 17.03 7.74 6.65
C ILE A 23 17.51 9.20 6.56
N GLY A 24 16.62 10.18 6.71
CA GLY A 24 16.98 11.59 6.62
C GLY A 24 17.97 12.04 7.69
N LEU A 25 17.82 11.57 8.93
CA LEU A 25 18.70 11.95 10.05
C LEU A 25 19.94 11.08 10.15
N TYR A 26 19.78 9.76 10.04
CA TYR A 26 20.83 8.76 10.33
C TYR A 26 21.36 8.03 9.09
N GLY A 27 20.87 8.34 7.89
CA GLY A 27 21.37 7.78 6.64
C GLY A 27 22.81 8.18 6.33
N ALA A 28 23.48 7.36 5.53
CA ALA A 28 24.84 7.59 5.07
C ALA A 28 24.91 8.62 3.92
N ASN A 29 25.88 8.51 3.03
CA ASN A 29 26.01 9.41 1.87
C ASN A 29 24.73 9.42 1.02
N ASN A 30 24.35 10.60 0.50
CA ASN A 30 23.12 10.82 -0.28
C ASN A 30 21.79 10.53 0.47
N ARG A 31 21.78 10.62 1.82
CA ARG A 31 20.60 10.40 2.65
C ARG A 31 19.33 11.16 2.23
N GLU A 32 19.46 12.41 1.78
CA GLU A 32 18.31 13.22 1.32
C GLU A 32 17.67 12.57 0.09
N LYS A 33 18.48 12.25 -0.93
CA LYS A 33 18.00 11.54 -2.13
C LYS A 33 17.39 10.19 -1.79
N ALA A 34 18.01 9.42 -0.89
CA ALA A 34 17.50 8.11 -0.50
C ALA A 34 16.15 8.21 0.26
N ALA A 35 16.01 9.20 1.14
CA ALA A 35 14.78 9.45 1.88
C ALA A 35 13.64 9.87 0.92
N ASP A 36 13.92 10.79 -0.01
CA ASP A 36 12.96 11.24 -1.02
C ASP A 36 12.54 10.10 -1.96
N TYR A 37 13.50 9.28 -2.39
CA TYR A 37 13.23 8.11 -3.23
C TYR A 37 12.25 7.15 -2.54
N ILE A 38 12.53 6.76 -1.30
CA ILE A 38 11.64 5.84 -0.60
C ILE A 38 10.27 6.48 -0.40
N LEU A 39 10.19 7.73 0.04
CA LEU A 39 8.92 8.45 0.23
C LEU A 39 8.07 8.43 -1.06
N ILE A 40 8.64 8.86 -2.18
CA ILE A 40 7.89 9.03 -3.44
C ILE A 40 7.49 7.68 -4.03
N TYR A 41 8.40 6.70 -4.06
CA TYR A 41 8.10 5.41 -4.68
C TYR A 41 7.04 4.64 -3.91
N THR A 42 7.14 4.59 -2.58
CA THR A 42 6.14 3.89 -1.77
C THR A 42 4.80 4.60 -1.79
N LEU A 43 4.77 5.95 -1.70
CA LEU A 43 3.53 6.72 -1.67
C LEU A 43 2.79 6.59 -3.00
N LEU A 44 3.49 6.70 -4.13
CA LEU A 44 2.86 6.53 -5.45
C LEU A 44 2.28 5.13 -5.63
N SER A 45 2.99 4.10 -5.17
CA SER A 45 2.51 2.72 -5.28
C SER A 45 1.31 2.44 -4.38
N SER A 46 1.27 3.02 -3.18
CA SER A 46 0.20 2.78 -2.22
C SER A 46 -1.11 3.46 -2.60
N LEU A 47 -1.07 4.52 -3.42
CA LEU A 47 -2.27 5.10 -4.01
C LEU A 47 -3.09 4.08 -4.84
N PHE A 48 -2.44 3.15 -5.54
CA PHE A 48 -3.15 2.07 -6.24
C PHE A 48 -3.88 1.13 -5.28
N MET A 49 -3.26 0.86 -4.13
CA MET A 49 -3.89 0.08 -3.06
C MET A 49 -5.06 0.85 -2.45
N LEU A 50 -4.93 2.17 -2.24
CA LEU A 50 -6.03 3.01 -1.74
C LEU A 50 -7.23 2.99 -2.69
N ILE A 51 -6.99 3.08 -4.00
CA ILE A 51 -8.06 3.00 -5.01
C ILE A 51 -8.77 1.65 -4.92
N ALA A 52 -8.03 0.53 -4.79
CA ALA A 52 -8.64 -0.79 -4.64
C ALA A 52 -9.51 -0.89 -3.37
N ILE A 53 -9.03 -0.37 -2.24
CA ILE A 53 -9.78 -0.34 -0.98
C ILE A 53 -11.03 0.53 -1.10
N ALA A 54 -10.93 1.69 -1.74
CA ALA A 54 -12.07 2.57 -1.98
C ALA A 54 -13.14 1.90 -2.86
N VAL A 55 -12.74 1.08 -3.84
CA VAL A 55 -13.69 0.30 -4.63
C VAL A 55 -14.39 -0.76 -3.76
N TYR A 56 -13.69 -1.46 -2.88
CA TYR A 56 -14.33 -2.37 -1.92
C TYR A 56 -15.32 -1.64 -1.02
N GLU A 57 -14.97 -0.46 -0.52
CA GLU A 57 -15.83 0.37 0.30
C GLU A 57 -17.10 0.78 -0.45
N VAL A 58 -17.01 1.18 -1.71
CA VAL A 58 -18.18 1.54 -2.54
C VAL A 58 -19.08 0.33 -2.83
N LEU A 59 -18.51 -0.87 -3.00
CA LEU A 59 -19.27 -2.08 -3.33
C LEU A 59 -20.02 -2.68 -2.13
N ILE A 60 -19.39 -2.71 -0.96
CA ILE A 60 -19.92 -3.40 0.24
C ILE A 60 -20.43 -2.40 1.30
N GLY A 61 -19.93 -1.16 1.29
CA GLY A 61 -20.13 -0.19 2.36
C GLY A 61 -19.30 -0.48 3.61
N ASN A 62 -18.37 -1.45 3.55
CA ASN A 62 -17.49 -1.84 4.63
C ASN A 62 -16.15 -2.37 4.08
N THR A 63 -15.08 -2.16 4.84
CA THR A 63 -13.71 -2.62 4.54
C THR A 63 -13.24 -3.75 5.46
N ASP A 64 -14.12 -4.33 6.28
CA ASP A 64 -13.82 -5.49 7.12
C ASP A 64 -13.41 -6.71 6.27
N TYR A 65 -12.33 -7.39 6.67
CA TYR A 65 -11.84 -8.58 5.99
C TYR A 65 -12.90 -9.68 5.89
N GLN A 66 -13.74 -9.85 6.92
CA GLN A 66 -14.79 -10.87 6.89
C GLN A 66 -15.82 -10.54 5.81
N ALA A 67 -16.28 -9.29 5.75
CA ALA A 67 -17.25 -8.85 4.76
C ALA A 67 -16.70 -8.97 3.33
N VAL A 68 -15.44 -8.57 3.12
CA VAL A 68 -14.79 -8.68 1.80
C VAL A 68 -14.59 -10.14 1.38
N SER A 69 -14.27 -11.04 2.31
CA SER A 69 -14.05 -12.47 2.00
C SER A 69 -15.28 -13.20 1.46
N LEU A 70 -16.47 -12.71 1.79
CA LEU A 70 -17.75 -13.29 1.38
C LEU A 70 -18.26 -12.70 0.05
N LEU A 71 -17.62 -11.65 -0.45
CA LEU A 71 -18.03 -10.97 -1.67
C LEU A 71 -17.66 -11.81 -2.90
N VAL A 72 -18.65 -12.08 -3.75
CA VAL A 72 -18.44 -12.70 -5.06
C VAL A 72 -18.36 -11.60 -6.11
N LEU A 73 -17.16 -11.41 -6.68
CA LEU A 73 -16.87 -10.46 -7.74
C LEU A 73 -16.80 -11.18 -9.10
N SER A 74 -16.97 -10.44 -10.19
CA SER A 74 -16.56 -10.93 -11.50
C SER A 74 -15.04 -11.13 -11.54
N LEU A 75 -14.59 -12.13 -12.29
CA LEU A 75 -13.16 -12.45 -12.42
C LEU A 75 -12.35 -11.22 -12.86
N ASP A 76 -12.87 -10.47 -13.84
CA ASP A 76 -12.20 -9.29 -14.38
C ASP A 76 -11.97 -8.23 -13.30
N LEU A 77 -12.99 -7.94 -12.49
CA LEU A 77 -12.90 -6.97 -11.41
C LEU A 77 -11.99 -7.46 -10.29
N GLN A 78 -12.04 -8.75 -9.96
CA GLN A 78 -11.16 -9.36 -8.97
C GLN A 78 -9.68 -9.26 -9.39
N CYS A 79 -9.36 -9.49 -10.68
CA CYS A 79 -8.01 -9.33 -11.21
C CYS A 79 -7.54 -7.87 -11.11
N ILE A 80 -8.39 -6.89 -11.43
CA ILE A 80 -8.05 -5.47 -11.35
C ILE A 80 -7.77 -5.05 -9.90
N LEU A 81 -8.64 -5.44 -8.96
CA LEU A 81 -8.48 -5.12 -7.54
C LEU A 81 -7.24 -5.81 -6.95
N PHE A 82 -7.00 -7.06 -7.33
CA PHE A 82 -5.80 -7.79 -6.93
C PHE A 82 -4.53 -7.08 -7.41
N LEU A 83 -4.50 -6.61 -8.66
CA LEU A 83 -3.36 -5.86 -9.19
C LEU A 83 -3.15 -4.54 -8.43
N GLY A 84 -4.22 -3.80 -8.13
CA GLY A 84 -4.13 -2.56 -7.36
C GLY A 84 -3.52 -2.75 -5.97
N ILE A 85 -3.96 -3.78 -5.24
CA ILE A 85 -3.37 -4.14 -3.93
C ILE A 85 -1.93 -4.63 -4.10
N SER A 86 -1.68 -5.48 -5.09
CA SER A 86 -0.35 -6.08 -5.32
C SER A 86 0.69 -5.03 -5.62
N ILE A 87 0.39 -4.00 -6.42
CA ILE A 87 1.31 -2.90 -6.74
C ILE A 87 1.78 -2.18 -5.47
N GLY A 88 0.87 -1.88 -4.54
CA GLY A 88 1.21 -1.22 -3.28
C GLY A 88 2.12 -2.08 -2.39
N ILE A 89 1.91 -3.40 -2.38
CA ILE A 89 2.76 -4.34 -1.63
C ILE A 89 4.12 -4.49 -2.31
N MET A 90 4.14 -4.59 -3.65
CA MET A 90 5.30 -4.92 -4.47
C MET A 90 6.50 -4.01 -4.22
N VAL A 91 6.24 -2.71 -4.02
CA VAL A 91 7.27 -1.69 -3.78
C VAL A 91 7.83 -1.79 -2.35
N LYS A 92 7.01 -2.10 -1.34
CA LYS A 92 7.51 -2.27 0.03
C LYS A 92 8.20 -3.61 0.29
N THR A 93 7.86 -4.67 -0.44
CA THR A 93 8.46 -6.01 -0.31
C THR A 93 9.59 -6.27 -1.32
N PRO A 94 10.30 -5.21 -1.74
CA PRO A 94 11.00 -5.06 -3.04
C PRO A 94 10.98 -6.28 -3.97
N LEU A 95 9.91 -6.43 -4.75
CA LEU A 95 9.80 -7.47 -5.78
C LEU A 95 10.41 -6.98 -7.11
N VAL A 96 10.82 -7.91 -7.98
CA VAL A 96 11.20 -7.57 -9.36
C VAL A 96 9.96 -7.05 -10.11
N PRO A 97 10.01 -5.88 -10.81
CA PRO A 97 11.18 -5.06 -11.15
C PRO A 97 11.47 -3.86 -10.23
N VAL A 98 10.67 -3.64 -9.18
CA VAL A 98 10.73 -2.45 -8.29
C VAL A 98 11.68 -2.59 -7.09
N HIS A 99 12.83 -3.22 -7.30
CA HIS A 99 13.82 -3.52 -6.26
C HIS A 99 15.07 -2.62 -6.31
N THR A 100 15.10 -1.66 -7.25
CA THR A 100 16.21 -0.72 -7.47
C THR A 100 16.00 0.57 -6.69
#